data_AF-A0A9D4H8N1-F1
#
_entry.id   AF-A0A9D4H8N1-F1
#
_cell.length_a   1.000
_cell.length_b   1.000
_cell.length_c   1.000
_cell.angle_alpha   90.00
_cell.angle_beta   90.00
_cell.angle_gamma   90.00
#
_symmetry.space_group_name_H-M   'P 1'
#
loop_
_entity.id
_entity.type
_entity.pdbx_description
1 polymer ?
#
loop_
_entity_poly.entity_id
_entity_poly.type
_entity_poly.pdbx_seq_one_letter_code
_entity_poly.pdbx_strand_id
1 'polypeptide(L)'
;MRFERVHRMGQKQNQSAGQGPTREENNQRHRSIVCKFCFFGDREKVRGNSKNLKGSQFYVTEQFPQEFAPRRRLFKWVKEEKQA
;
A
#
# COMPACT_ATOMS: atom_id res chain seq x y z
N MET A 1 19.83 0.02 0.88
CA MET A 1 18.52 -0.60 0.70
C MET A 1 18.58 -1.53 -0.49
N ARG A 2 18.43 -2.84 -0.29
CA ARG A 2 18.52 -3.86 -1.35
C ARG A 2 17.20 -4.62 -1.49
N PHE A 3 16.70 -4.71 -2.71
CA PHE A 3 15.46 -5.43 -3.03
C PHE A 3 15.77 -6.77 -3.69
N GLU A 4 15.02 -7.79 -3.31
CA GLU A 4 14.99 -9.07 -4.03
C GLU A 4 14.06 -8.98 -5.23
N ARG A 5 12.88 -8.36 -5.05
CA ARG A 5 11.86 -8.24 -6.10
C ARG A 5 11.01 -6.99 -5.90
N VAL A 6 10.72 -6.27 -6.99
CA VAL A 6 9.78 -5.14 -7.01
C VAL A 6 8.85 -5.30 -8.20
N HIS A 7 7.54 -5.24 -7.96
CA HIS A 7 6.54 -5.39 -9.02
C HIS A 7 5.23 -4.68 -8.66
N ARG A 8 4.38 -4.43 -9.67
CA ARG A 8 3.03 -3.91 -9.48
C ARG A 8 2.02 -5.05 -9.42
N MET A 9 1.12 -5.02 -8.43
CA MET A 9 0.05 -5.99 -8.25
C MET A 9 -1.14 -5.72 -9.18
N GLY A 10 -1.88 -6.77 -9.54
CA GLY A 10 -3.09 -6.69 -10.37
C GLY A 10 -2.80 -6.63 -11.88
N GLN A 11 -3.85 -6.83 -12.68
CA GLN A 11 -3.74 -6.83 -14.15
C GLN A 11 -3.46 -5.42 -14.69
N LYS A 12 -2.67 -5.33 -15.79
CA LYS A 12 -2.53 -4.07 -16.52
C LYS A 12 -3.90 -3.72 -17.07
N GLN A 13 -4.47 -2.59 -16.64
CA GLN A 13 -5.66 -2.06 -17.30
C GLN A 13 -5.22 -1.66 -18.71
N ASN A 14 -5.81 -2.29 -19.72
CA ASN A 14 -5.67 -1.83 -21.10
C ASN A 14 -6.28 -0.43 -21.11
N GLN A 15 -5.45 0.59 -21.30
CA GLN A 15 -5.93 1.93 -21.58
C GLN A 15 -6.66 1.82 -22.93
N SER A 16 -7.99 1.74 -22.88
CA SER A 16 -8.82 1.72 -24.09
C SER A 16 -8.50 2.97 -24.89
N ALA A 17 -8.05 2.76 -26.13
CA ALA A 17 -7.78 3.80 -27.09
C ALA A 17 -9.05 4.64 -27.31
N GLY A 18 -8.99 5.93 -26.94
CA GLY A 18 -10.04 6.90 -27.24
C GLY A 18 -10.32 7.84 -26.08
N GLN A 19 -9.95 9.11 -26.27
CA GLN A 19 -10.18 10.27 -25.40
C GLN A 19 -9.28 10.34 -24.15
N GLY A 20 -8.51 11.43 -24.08
CA GLY A 20 -7.54 11.68 -23.01
C GLY A 20 -8.22 11.84 -21.65
N PRO A 21 -7.55 11.45 -20.55
CA PRO A 21 -8.20 11.36 -19.26
C PRO A 21 -8.60 12.74 -18.76
N THR A 22 -9.86 12.89 -18.39
CA THR A 22 -10.31 14.02 -17.55
C THR A 22 -9.58 13.96 -16.20
N ARG A 23 -9.49 15.10 -15.50
CA ARG A 23 -8.80 15.21 -14.19
C ARG A 23 -9.36 14.24 -13.14
N GLU A 24 -10.60 13.78 -13.31
CA GLU A 24 -11.30 12.81 -12.47
C GLU A 24 -10.93 11.35 -12.82
N GLU A 25 -10.60 11.05 -14.08
CA GLU A 25 -10.15 9.73 -14.55
C GLU A 25 -8.68 9.42 -14.25
N ASN A 26 -7.84 10.43 -13.98
CA ASN A 26 -6.48 10.23 -13.47
C ASN A 26 -6.44 9.56 -12.09
N ASN A 27 -7.59 9.41 -11.42
CA ASN A 27 -7.73 8.56 -10.25
C ASN A 27 -7.85 7.07 -10.62
N GLN A 28 -7.54 6.69 -11.87
CA GLN A 28 -7.14 5.36 -12.31
C GLN A 28 -6.04 4.85 -11.37
N ARG A 29 -6.51 4.17 -10.32
CA ARG A 29 -5.76 3.68 -9.17
C ARG A 29 -4.42 3.10 -9.61
N HIS A 30 -3.35 3.86 -9.41
CA HIS A 30 -2.00 3.36 -9.61
C HIS A 30 -1.88 2.00 -8.92
N ARG A 31 -1.55 0.97 -9.70
CA ARG A 31 -1.41 -0.39 -9.17
C ARG A 31 -0.40 -0.39 -8.03
N SER A 32 -0.80 -0.97 -6.90
CA SER A 32 0.04 -1.07 -5.70
C SER A 32 1.38 -1.70 -6.04
N ILE A 33 2.46 -1.10 -5.55
CA ILE A 33 3.82 -1.63 -5.70
C ILE A 33 4.07 -2.55 -4.50
N VAL A 34 4.55 -3.76 -4.77
CA VAL A 34 4.99 -4.70 -3.74
C VAL A 34 6.50 -4.89 -3.88
N CYS A 35 7.19 -4.63 -2.77
CA CYS A 35 8.64 -4.75 -2.66
C CYS A 35 8.99 -5.86 -1.68
N LYS A 36 9.73 -6.87 -2.14
CA LYS A 36 10.39 -7.86 -1.29
C LYS A 36 11.82 -7.37 -1.03
N PHE A 37 12.11 -7.07 0.23
CA PHE A 37 13.44 -6.64 0.67
C PHE A 37 14.34 -7.85 0.90
N CYS A 38 15.63 -7.73 0.59
CA CYS A 38 16.60 -8.77 0.95
C CYS A 38 16.80 -8.85 2.47
N PHE A 39 16.64 -7.72 3.17
CA PHE A 39 16.92 -7.61 4.60
C PHE A 39 15.71 -7.05 5.35
N PHE A 40 15.40 -7.66 6.50
CA PHE A 40 14.32 -7.21 7.39
C PHE A 40 14.54 -5.77 7.89
N GLY A 41 15.78 -5.40 8.24
CA GLY A 41 16.09 -4.05 8.72
C GLY A 41 15.79 -2.94 7.70
N ASP A 42 16.02 -3.20 6.41
CA ASP A 42 15.66 -2.25 5.34
C ASP A 42 14.14 -2.05 5.27
N ARG A 43 13.36 -3.15 5.37
CA ARG A 43 11.89 -3.13 5.39
C ARG A 43 11.35 -2.33 6.57
N GLU A 44 11.86 -2.60 7.78
CA GLU A 44 11.44 -1.90 8.99
C GLU A 44 11.78 -0.41 8.96
N LYS A 45 12.96 -0.06 8.43
CA LYS A 45 13.35 1.35 8.23
C LYS A 45 12.37 2.09 7.31
N VAL A 46 11.96 1.47 6.20
CA VAL A 46 10.94 2.05 5.29
C VAL A 46 9.60 2.20 6.00
N ARG A 47 9.15 1.14 6.69
CA ARG A 47 7.88 1.13 7.42
C ARG A 47 7.84 2.19 8.51
N GLY A 48 8.91 2.34 9.29
CA GLY A 48 9.03 3.34 10.36
C GLY A 48 9.02 4.78 9.85
N ASN A 49 9.52 5.00 8.63
CA ASN A 49 9.52 6.31 7.97
C ASN A 49 8.23 6.64 7.22
N SER A 50 7.24 5.74 7.20
CA SER A 50 5.95 5.94 6.51
C SER A 50 5.21 7.20 6.96
N LYS A 51 5.39 7.63 8.22
CA LYS A 51 4.83 8.88 8.75
C LYS A 51 5.27 10.13 7.99
N ASN A 52 6.42 10.09 7.31
CA ASN A 52 6.93 11.21 6.51
C ASN A 52 6.12 11.38 5.20
N LEU A 53 5.27 10.42 4.85
CA LEU A 53 4.35 10.51 3.72
C LEU A 53 3.02 11.18 4.10
N LYS A 54 2.86 11.63 5.36
CA LYS A 54 1.66 12.35 5.81
C LYS A 54 1.45 13.60 4.94
N GLY A 55 0.25 13.76 4.40
CA GLY A 55 -0.10 14.84 3.47
C GLY A 55 0.06 14.46 1.99
N SER A 56 0.71 13.33 1.69
CA SER A 56 0.69 12.73 0.34
C SER A 56 -0.48 11.76 0.16
N GLN A 57 -0.74 11.36 -1.09
CA GLN A 57 -1.72 10.32 -1.43
C GLN A 57 -1.12 8.90 -1.36
N PHE A 58 0.11 8.74 -0.91
CA PHE A 58 0.80 7.46 -0.83
C PHE A 58 0.81 6.92 0.60
N TYR A 59 0.70 5.60 0.71
CA TYR A 59 0.76 4.88 1.98
C TYR A 59 1.69 3.67 1.86
N VAL A 60 2.31 3.31 2.98
CA VAL A 60 3.13 2.11 3.09
C VAL A 60 2.47 1.19 4.11
N THR A 61 2.14 -0.02 3.68
CA THR A 61 1.56 -1.05 4.54
C THR A 61 2.33 -2.36 4.36
N GLU A 62 2.35 -3.16 5.43
CA GLU A 62 2.92 -4.51 5.37
C GLU A 62 1.90 -5.46 4.74
N GLN A 63 2.37 -6.30 3.81
CA GLN A 63 1.56 -7.34 3.20
C GLN A 63 1.53 -8.56 4.12
N PHE A 64 0.33 -8.95 4.56
CA PHE A 64 0.12 -10.18 5.31
C PHE A 64 -0.58 -11.23 4.44
N PRO A 65 -0.35 -12.53 4.70
CA PRO A 65 -1.16 -13.58 4.12
C PRO A 65 -2.64 -13.42 4.46
N GLN A 66 -3.52 -13.94 3.59
CA GLN A 66 -4.97 -13.77 3.70
C GLN A 66 -5.55 -14.34 5.01
N GLU A 67 -4.95 -15.39 5.55
CA GLU A 67 -5.33 -15.98 6.85
C GLU A 67 -5.20 -14.99 8.03
N PHE A 68 -4.34 -13.97 7.89
CA PHE A 68 -4.14 -12.90 8.87
C PHE A 68 -4.91 -11.60 8.54
N ALA A 69 -5.80 -11.63 7.54
CA ALA A 69 -6.76 -10.57 7.28
C ALA A 69 -7.75 -10.21 8.42
N PRO A 70 -7.94 -10.99 9.52
CA PRO A 70 -8.79 -10.59 10.64
C PRO A 70 -8.37 -9.31 11.37
N ARG A 71 -7.22 -8.68 11.04
CA ARG A 71 -6.82 -7.38 11.62
C ARG A 71 -7.92 -6.32 11.56
N ARG A 72 -8.82 -6.36 10.56
CA ARG A 72 -10.01 -5.47 10.50
C ARG A 72 -10.89 -5.58 11.76
N ARG A 73 -10.99 -6.76 12.38
CA ARG A 73 -11.72 -6.98 13.63
C ARG A 73 -10.96 -6.37 14.82
N LEU A 74 -9.63 -6.50 14.84
CA LEU A 74 -8.78 -5.93 15.89
C LEU A 74 -8.83 -4.40 15.92
N PHE A 75 -8.88 -3.75 14.75
CA PHE A 75 -9.00 -2.28 14.66
C PHE A 75 -10.27 -1.74 15.35
N LYS A 76 -11.36 -2.51 15.36
CA LYS A 76 -12.60 -2.12 16.04
C LYS A 76 -12.36 -2.02 17.55
N TRP A 77 -11.81 -3.08 18.14
CA TRP A 77 -11.47 -3.12 19.57
C TRP A 77 -10.45 -2.05 19.95
N VAL A 78 -9.36 -1.91 19.18
CA VAL A 78 -8.34 -0.89 19.43
C VAL A 78 -8.93 0.53 19.38
N LYS A 79 -9.92 0.79 18.52
CA LYS A 79 -10.59 2.08 18.44
C LYS A 79 -11.49 2.33 19.64
N GLU A 80 -12.27 1.33 20.06
CA GLU A 80 -13.14 1.38 21.24
C GLU A 80 -12.32 1.66 22.50
N GLU A 81 -11.20 0.95 22.67
CA GLU A 81 -10.33 1.08 23.84
C GLU A 81 -9.50 2.37 23.86
N LYS A 82 -9.20 2.95 22.68
CA LYS A 82 -8.57 4.28 22.60
C LYS A 82 -9.53 5.42 22.95
N GLN A 83 -10.84 5.18 22.91
CA GLN A 83 -11.89 6.16 23.19
C GLN A 83 -12.48 6.04 24.61
N ALA A 84 -12.24 4.92 25.29
CA ALA A 84 -12.53 4.71 26.71
C ALA A 84 -11.45 5.39 27.59
#